data_AF-A0A3B8LCT4-F1
#
_entry.id   AF-A0A3B8LCT4-F1
#
_cell.length_a   1.000
_cell.length_b   1.000
_cell.length_c   1.000
_cell.angle_alpha   90.00
_cell.angle_beta   90.00
_cell.angle_gamma   90.00
#
_symmetry.space_group_name_H-M   'P 1'
#
loop_
_entity.id
_entity.type
_entity.pdbx_description
1 polymer ?
#
loop_
_entity_poly.entity_id
_entity_poly.type
_entity_poly.pdbx_seq_one_letter_code
_entity_poly.pdbx_strand_id
1 'polypeptide(L)'
;MRKKKQTAWKRNRKFGDVYGGRSRLKIADRIWARAHSIERPTDADECPIFLVDNPSRDFFFPLSVEEIESELAQLPELDVDGITHVWLKRAKKTGYQKGEYPLAEFICGSGVRLIVLYPAPIDMRLYLGSRKPTQGKLQMYAPYTEQVECDEHGWYVVFEEKALKDFYVEQLLYHEVGHHIDWYFRHWSKANLKQKEEFANQYAFEMTTMRRSYENLLTDE
;
A
#
# COMPACT_ATOMS: atom_id res chain seq x y z
N MET A 1 30.00 -31.28 -40.67
CA MET A 1 28.80 -30.42 -40.57
C MET A 1 29.21 -28.97 -40.28
N ARG A 2 28.87 -28.02 -41.17
CA ARG A 2 29.23 -26.60 -41.02
C ARG A 2 28.24 -25.94 -40.03
N LYS A 3 28.69 -25.44 -38.88
CA LYS A 3 27.83 -24.73 -37.91
C LYS A 3 27.15 -23.55 -38.62
N LYS A 4 25.81 -23.52 -38.67
CA LYS A 4 25.04 -22.42 -39.25
C LYS A 4 25.43 -21.12 -38.53
N LYS A 5 25.97 -20.14 -39.27
CA LYS A 5 26.24 -18.79 -38.74
C LYS A 5 24.91 -18.18 -38.31
N GLN A 6 24.68 -18.09 -37.00
CA GLN A 6 23.56 -17.32 -36.48
C GLN A 6 23.71 -15.85 -36.93
N THR A 7 22.61 -15.26 -37.40
CA THR A 7 22.51 -13.83 -37.76
C THR A 7 22.83 -12.95 -36.54
N ALA A 8 23.48 -11.80 -36.77
CA ALA A 8 24.04 -10.96 -35.72
C ALA A 8 23.04 -10.57 -34.61
N TRP A 9 21.77 -10.37 -34.96
CA TRP A 9 20.71 -10.05 -34.00
C TRP A 9 20.35 -11.21 -33.05
N LYS A 10 20.56 -12.47 -33.44
CA LYS A 10 20.41 -13.64 -32.55
C LYS A 10 21.58 -13.79 -31.57
N ARG A 11 22.74 -13.19 -31.88
CA ARG A 11 23.92 -13.19 -31.00
C ARG A 11 23.91 -12.03 -30.00
N ASN A 12 23.26 -10.93 -30.34
CA ASN A 12 23.19 -9.75 -29.49
C ASN A 12 21.89 -9.70 -28.71
N ARG A 13 21.95 -10.08 -27.43
CA ARG A 13 20.82 -10.08 -26.49
C ARG A 13 20.12 -8.71 -26.39
N LYS A 14 20.86 -7.61 -26.58
CA LYS A 14 20.31 -6.25 -26.59
C LYS A 14 19.41 -5.96 -27.79
N PHE A 15 19.54 -6.69 -28.90
CA PHE A 15 18.74 -6.40 -30.09
C PHE A 15 17.25 -6.64 -29.85
N GLY A 16 16.89 -7.74 -29.20
CA GLY A 16 15.50 -8.03 -28.83
C GLY A 16 14.98 -7.20 -27.65
N ASP A 17 15.85 -6.86 -26.69
CA ASP A 17 15.44 -6.15 -25.47
C ASP A 17 15.42 -4.61 -25.62
N VAL A 18 16.22 -4.04 -26.53
CA VAL A 18 16.43 -2.59 -26.69
C VAL A 18 15.95 -2.05 -28.03
N TYR A 19 16.20 -2.78 -29.12
CA TYR A 19 15.97 -2.28 -30.49
C TYR A 19 14.77 -2.94 -31.18
N GLY A 20 14.14 -3.91 -30.53
CA GLY A 20 13.02 -4.68 -31.07
C GLY A 20 11.69 -3.96 -30.90
N GLY A 21 11.44 -2.88 -31.65
CA GLY A 21 10.12 -2.27 -31.93
C GLY A 21 9.18 -1.92 -30.76
N ARG A 22 9.57 -2.20 -29.52
CA ARG A 22 8.79 -1.93 -28.31
C ARG A 22 8.85 -0.44 -28.00
N SER A 23 7.71 0.11 -27.61
CA SER A 23 7.58 1.52 -27.22
C SER A 23 8.35 1.87 -25.94
N ARG A 24 8.73 0.87 -25.12
CA ARG A 24 9.60 1.00 -23.94
C ARG A 24 10.59 -0.15 -23.82
N LEU A 25 11.73 0.15 -23.22
CA LEU A 25 12.77 -0.83 -22.90
C LEU A 25 12.29 -1.77 -21.81
N LYS A 26 12.53 -3.08 -21.98
CA LYS A 26 12.11 -4.13 -21.04
C LYS A 26 12.62 -3.92 -19.59
N ILE A 27 13.74 -3.20 -19.43
CA ILE A 27 14.33 -2.81 -18.13
C ILE A 27 13.61 -1.62 -17.49
N ALA A 28 13.08 -0.69 -18.30
CA ALA A 28 12.37 0.48 -17.82
C ALA A 28 10.95 0.15 -17.33
N ASP A 29 10.38 -0.95 -17.80
CA ASP A 29 9.01 -1.33 -17.46
C ASP A 29 8.84 -1.85 -16.02
N ARG A 30 9.92 -2.04 -15.24
CA ARG A 30 9.89 -2.58 -13.86
C ARG A 30 9.08 -3.88 -13.69
N ILE A 31 8.70 -4.57 -14.77
CA ILE A 31 7.82 -5.76 -14.78
C ILE A 31 8.39 -6.92 -13.94
N TRP A 32 9.72 -6.97 -13.74
CA TRP A 32 10.38 -8.00 -12.91
C TRP A 32 10.69 -7.55 -11.49
N ALA A 33 10.46 -6.27 -11.14
CA ALA A 33 10.73 -5.74 -9.82
C ALA A 33 9.50 -5.90 -8.90
N ARG A 34 9.32 -7.16 -8.44
CA ARG A 34 8.79 -7.55 -7.11
C ARG A 34 7.29 -7.38 -6.82
N ALA A 35 6.51 -8.29 -7.41
CA ALA A 35 5.39 -8.98 -6.75
C ALA A 35 5.21 -10.43 -7.25
N HIS A 36 6.21 -11.00 -7.95
CA HIS A 36 6.25 -12.40 -8.39
C HIS A 36 6.96 -13.34 -7.40
N SER A 37 7.36 -12.84 -6.23
CA SER A 37 7.99 -13.65 -5.18
C SER A 37 7.01 -14.06 -4.08
N ILE A 38 5.77 -13.59 -4.14
CA ILE A 38 4.72 -13.99 -3.20
C ILE A 38 3.97 -15.11 -3.89
N GLU A 39 4.01 -16.28 -3.26
CA GLU A 39 3.33 -17.46 -3.76
C GLU A 39 1.84 -17.36 -3.44
N ARG A 40 1.01 -17.90 -4.34
CA ARG A 40 -0.41 -18.02 -4.07
C ARG A 40 -0.59 -18.97 -2.87
N PRO A 41 -1.43 -18.65 -1.88
CA PRO A 41 -1.74 -19.58 -0.80
C PRO A 41 -2.36 -20.86 -1.35
N THR A 42 -2.05 -21.97 -0.72
CA THR A 42 -2.71 -23.26 -0.92
C THR A 42 -3.97 -23.35 -0.07
N ASP A 43 -4.84 -24.32 -0.35
CA ASP A 43 -6.08 -24.53 0.42
C ASP A 43 -5.83 -24.92 1.89
N ALA A 44 -4.58 -25.24 2.25
CA ALA A 44 -4.18 -25.57 3.62
C ALA A 44 -3.61 -24.37 4.40
N ASP A 45 -3.33 -23.25 3.72
CA ASP A 45 -2.77 -22.07 4.37
C ASP A 45 -3.87 -21.24 5.03
N GLU A 46 -3.66 -20.84 6.28
CA GLU A 46 -4.52 -19.89 6.97
C GLU A 46 -4.24 -18.48 6.42
N CYS A 47 -5.28 -17.83 5.89
CA CYS A 47 -5.18 -16.49 5.32
C CYS A 47 -5.81 -15.45 6.27
N PRO A 48 -5.27 -14.22 6.31
CA PRO A 48 -4.13 -13.74 5.52
C PRO A 48 -2.76 -14.19 6.06
N ILE A 49 -1.82 -14.48 5.16
CA ILE A 49 -0.42 -14.76 5.50
C ILE A 49 0.31 -13.43 5.76
N PHE A 50 0.89 -13.28 6.95
CA PHE A 50 1.62 -12.08 7.33
C PHE A 50 3.10 -12.14 6.93
N LEU A 51 3.55 -11.09 6.24
CA LEU A 51 4.93 -10.87 5.88
C LEU A 51 5.43 -9.61 6.58
N VAL A 52 6.58 -9.67 7.24
CA VAL A 52 7.15 -8.53 7.97
C VAL A 52 8.62 -8.37 7.60
N ASP A 53 8.94 -7.26 6.93
CA ASP A 53 10.32 -6.86 6.75
C ASP A 53 10.87 -6.24 8.05
N ASN A 54 12.19 -6.24 8.24
CA ASN A 54 12.78 -5.36 9.27
C ASN A 54 12.73 -3.90 8.78
N PRO A 55 12.14 -2.94 9.51
CA PRO A 55 12.13 -1.55 9.09
C PRO A 55 13.56 -0.98 9.05
N SER A 56 13.78 0.02 8.20
CA SER A 56 15.06 0.74 8.18
C SER A 56 15.20 1.55 9.47
N ARG A 57 16.44 1.83 9.92
CA ARG A 57 16.74 2.53 11.19
C ARG A 57 15.88 3.77 11.49
N ASP A 58 15.56 4.56 10.47
CA ASP A 58 14.84 5.83 10.63
C ASP A 58 13.31 5.66 10.53
N PHE A 59 12.82 4.42 10.55
CA PHE A 59 11.42 4.07 10.34
C PHE A 59 10.96 2.97 11.30
N PHE A 60 9.65 2.87 11.51
CA PHE A 60 9.00 1.80 12.27
C PHE A 60 7.61 1.48 11.66
N PHE A 61 7.06 0.31 11.96
CA PHE A 61 5.67 0.00 11.61
C PHE A 61 4.75 0.45 12.74
N PRO A 62 3.78 1.36 12.48
CA PRO A 62 2.86 1.81 13.52
C PRO A 62 1.94 0.71 14.04
N LEU A 63 1.63 -0.28 13.21
CA LEU A 63 0.81 -1.43 13.57
C LEU A 63 1.67 -2.70 13.61
N SER A 64 1.46 -3.50 14.65
CA SER A 64 1.91 -4.89 14.76
C SER A 64 1.01 -5.84 13.96
N VAL A 65 1.44 -7.08 13.80
CA VAL A 65 0.63 -8.11 13.13
C VAL A 65 -0.64 -8.38 13.92
N GLU A 66 -0.52 -8.48 15.24
CA GLU A 66 -1.62 -8.77 16.16
C GLU A 66 -2.67 -7.65 16.15
N GLU A 67 -2.23 -6.39 16.08
CA GLU A 67 -3.15 -5.24 15.93
C GLU A 67 -3.90 -5.32 14.59
N ILE A 68 -3.21 -5.67 13.49
CA ILE A 68 -3.87 -5.80 12.18
C ILE A 68 -4.85 -6.97 12.15
N GLU A 69 -4.47 -8.12 12.70
CA GLU A 69 -5.37 -9.28 12.83
C GLU A 69 -6.63 -8.93 13.61
N SER A 70 -6.47 -8.25 14.75
CA SER A 70 -7.58 -7.78 15.59
C SER A 70 -8.49 -6.79 14.86
N GLU A 71 -7.92 -5.86 14.10
CA GLU A 71 -8.70 -4.88 13.33
C GLU A 71 -9.42 -5.53 12.16
N LEU A 72 -8.80 -6.48 11.45
CA LEU A 72 -9.47 -7.24 10.39
C LEU A 72 -10.58 -8.14 10.95
N ALA A 73 -10.40 -8.76 12.11
CA ALA A 73 -11.42 -9.61 12.74
C ALA A 73 -12.68 -8.84 13.17
N GLN A 74 -12.59 -7.51 13.34
CA GLN A 74 -13.73 -6.64 13.64
C GLN A 74 -14.53 -6.24 12.41
N LEU A 75 -13.97 -6.41 11.20
CA LEU A 75 -14.68 -6.14 9.95
C LEU A 75 -15.63 -7.29 9.60
N PRO A 76 -16.67 -7.06 8.77
CA PRO A 76 -17.51 -8.14 8.26
C PRO A 76 -16.68 -9.25 7.60
N GLU A 77 -16.93 -10.51 7.94
CA GLU A 77 -16.14 -11.65 7.46
C GLU A 77 -16.03 -11.69 5.92
N LEU A 78 -17.13 -11.39 5.23
CA LEU A 78 -17.18 -11.33 3.76
C LEU A 78 -16.29 -10.25 3.14
N ASP A 79 -15.99 -9.19 3.88
CA ASP A 79 -15.17 -8.07 3.41
C ASP A 79 -13.68 -8.43 3.47
N VAL A 80 -13.29 -9.25 4.43
CA VAL A 80 -11.92 -9.73 4.63
C VAL A 80 -11.67 -11.00 3.81
N ASP A 81 -12.73 -11.73 3.45
CA ASP A 81 -12.63 -13.00 2.72
C ASP A 81 -11.83 -12.87 1.42
N GLY A 82 -10.88 -13.79 1.27
CA GLY A 82 -9.95 -13.85 0.16
C GLY A 82 -8.80 -12.84 0.19
N ILE A 83 -8.65 -11.99 1.23
CA ILE A 83 -7.35 -11.32 1.46
C ILE A 83 -6.33 -12.42 1.76
N THR A 84 -5.35 -12.57 0.87
CA THR A 84 -4.37 -13.66 0.97
C THR A 84 -3.18 -13.30 1.83
N HIS A 85 -2.78 -12.03 1.83
CA HIS A 85 -1.54 -11.58 2.45
C HIS A 85 -1.69 -10.18 3.01
N VAL A 86 -0.99 -9.92 4.12
CA VAL A 86 -0.67 -8.58 4.58
C VAL A 86 0.84 -8.45 4.71
N TRP A 87 1.42 -7.41 4.11
CA TRP A 87 2.86 -7.20 4.15
C TRP A 87 3.22 -5.85 4.77
N LEU A 88 3.85 -5.91 5.95
CA LEU A 88 4.60 -4.80 6.54
C LEU A 88 5.94 -4.66 5.80
N LYS A 89 5.96 -3.82 4.77
CA LYS A 89 7.04 -3.76 3.79
C LYS A 89 7.98 -2.59 4.05
N ARG A 90 9.28 -2.86 4.13
CA ARG A 90 10.28 -1.83 4.41
C ARG A 90 10.34 -0.77 3.30
N ALA A 91 10.28 0.50 3.71
CA ALA A 91 10.64 1.63 2.87
C ALA A 91 12.17 1.90 2.92
N LYS A 92 12.75 2.22 1.76
CA LYS A 92 14.13 2.76 1.70
C LYS A 92 14.08 4.26 1.92
N LYS A 93 14.96 4.79 2.77
CA LYS A 93 15.06 6.24 3.04
C LYS A 93 15.09 7.10 1.78
N THR A 94 15.91 6.73 0.80
CA THR A 94 16.05 7.49 -0.45
C THR A 94 14.78 7.49 -1.30
N GLY A 95 13.96 6.43 -1.24
CA GLY A 95 12.69 6.37 -1.96
C GLY A 95 11.59 7.12 -1.20
N TYR A 96 11.58 7.01 0.13
CA TYR A 96 10.67 7.77 1.00
C TYR A 96 10.84 9.28 0.81
N GLN A 97 12.08 9.79 0.87
CA GLN A 97 12.38 11.22 0.66
C GLN A 97 11.98 11.74 -0.73
N LYS A 98 11.89 10.85 -1.72
CA LYS A 98 11.45 11.19 -3.08
C LYS A 98 9.93 11.03 -3.27
N GLY A 99 9.20 10.59 -2.26
CA GLY A 99 7.78 10.26 -2.36
C GLY A 99 7.49 9.08 -3.30
N GLU A 100 8.43 8.14 -3.42
CA GLU A 100 8.30 6.97 -4.32
C GLU A 100 7.44 5.85 -3.73
N TYR A 101 7.19 5.88 -2.42
CA TYR A 101 6.36 4.90 -1.72
C TYR A 101 5.02 5.52 -1.34
N PRO A 102 3.89 4.85 -1.61
CA PRO A 102 2.64 5.20 -0.94
C PRO A 102 2.72 4.79 0.54
N LEU A 103 1.72 5.16 1.33
CA LEU A 103 1.63 4.75 2.73
C LEU A 103 1.05 3.33 2.86
N ALA A 104 0.13 2.99 1.96
CA ALA A 104 -0.40 1.65 1.76
C ALA A 104 -0.71 1.41 0.28
N GLU A 105 -0.83 0.15 -0.11
CA GLU A 105 -1.35 -0.23 -1.43
C GLU A 105 -1.96 -1.64 -1.43
N PHE A 106 -3.08 -1.79 -2.13
CA PHE A 106 -3.65 -3.09 -2.47
C PHE A 106 -3.16 -3.57 -3.84
N ILE A 107 -2.67 -4.80 -3.87
CA ILE A 107 -2.16 -5.46 -5.06
C ILE A 107 -2.93 -6.76 -5.27
N CYS A 108 -3.54 -6.92 -6.45
CA CYS A 108 -4.21 -8.15 -6.85
C CYS A 108 -3.64 -8.70 -8.16
N GLY A 109 -3.33 -10.00 -8.19
CA GLY A 109 -2.91 -10.71 -9.40
C GLY A 109 -2.33 -12.08 -9.11
N SER A 110 -2.39 -12.99 -10.10
CA SER A 110 -1.80 -14.35 -10.00
C SER A 110 -2.30 -15.18 -8.80
N GLY A 111 -3.54 -14.96 -8.36
CA GLY A 111 -4.11 -15.62 -7.18
C GLY A 111 -3.70 -15.01 -5.84
N VAL A 112 -2.95 -13.92 -5.85
CA VAL A 112 -2.58 -13.14 -4.65
C VAL A 112 -3.44 -11.88 -4.58
N ARG A 113 -3.96 -11.60 -3.38
CA ARG A 113 -4.62 -10.37 -2.95
C ARG A 113 -3.90 -9.89 -1.70
N LEU A 114 -3.12 -8.83 -1.86
CA LEU A 114 -2.13 -8.39 -0.90
C LEU A 114 -2.42 -6.95 -0.48
N ILE A 115 -2.50 -6.72 0.82
CA ILE A 115 -2.43 -5.39 1.40
C ILE A 115 -0.99 -5.14 1.82
N VAL A 116 -0.39 -4.03 1.38
CA VAL A 116 0.94 -3.60 1.80
C VAL A 116 0.80 -2.37 2.67
N LEU A 117 1.41 -2.38 3.85
CA LEU A 117 1.57 -1.21 4.71
C LEU A 117 3.05 -0.83 4.78
N TYR A 118 3.35 0.42 4.49
CA TYR A 118 4.71 0.96 4.58
C TYR A 118 4.95 1.58 5.95
N PRO A 119 6.21 1.63 6.43
CA PRO A 119 6.51 2.14 7.75
C PRO A 119 6.45 3.68 7.81
N ALA A 120 6.20 4.19 9.00
CA ALA A 120 6.27 5.61 9.32
C ALA A 120 7.67 6.02 9.78
N PRO A 121 8.05 7.30 9.65
CA PRO A 121 9.31 7.79 10.19
C PRO A 121 9.25 7.90 11.73
N ILE A 122 10.37 7.58 12.39
CA ILE A 122 10.45 7.57 13.87
C ILE A 122 10.30 8.94 14.52
N ASP A 123 10.49 10.01 13.76
CA ASP A 123 10.31 11.39 14.23
C ASP A 123 8.85 11.86 14.16
N MET A 124 7.93 10.97 13.75
CA MET A 124 6.49 11.21 13.60
C MET A 124 6.13 12.27 12.55
N ARG A 125 7.07 12.67 11.69
CA ARG A 125 6.88 13.69 10.65
C ARG A 125 6.61 13.05 9.30
N LEU A 126 5.34 13.03 8.91
CA LEU A 126 4.96 12.52 7.60
C LEU A 126 5.04 13.62 6.54
N TYR A 127 6.08 13.58 5.71
CA TYR A 127 6.27 14.55 4.63
C TYR A 127 5.25 14.37 3.50
N LEU A 128 4.57 15.47 3.16
CA LEU A 128 3.52 15.56 2.15
C LEU A 128 4.04 16.08 0.79
N GLY A 129 5.29 16.55 0.76
CA GLY A 129 6.01 17.01 -0.43
C GLY A 129 6.47 18.46 -0.33
N SER A 130 7.23 18.93 -1.33
CA SER A 130 7.77 20.29 -1.35
C SER A 130 6.73 21.38 -1.65
N ARG A 131 5.57 21.01 -2.19
CA ARG A 131 4.46 21.94 -2.47
C ARG A 131 3.46 21.92 -1.32
N LYS A 132 2.84 23.07 -1.07
CA LYS A 132 1.76 23.17 -0.09
C LYS A 132 0.66 22.14 -0.42
N PRO A 133 0.28 21.26 0.52
CA PRO A 133 -0.78 20.27 0.30
C PRO A 133 -2.10 20.94 -0.06
N THR A 134 -2.89 20.27 -0.89
CA THR A 134 -4.25 20.72 -1.21
C THR A 134 -5.15 20.60 0.02
N GLN A 135 -6.23 21.38 0.07
CA GLN A 135 -7.20 21.31 1.17
C GLN A 135 -7.78 19.90 1.34
N GLY A 136 -8.10 19.21 0.25
CA GLY A 136 -8.59 17.82 0.32
C GLY A 136 -7.55 16.86 0.91
N LYS A 137 -6.25 17.05 0.62
CA LYS A 137 -5.19 16.27 1.24
C LYS A 137 -5.05 16.58 2.73
N LEU A 138 -5.23 17.83 3.15
CA LEU A 138 -5.21 18.19 4.57
C LEU A 138 -6.44 17.67 5.33
N GLN A 139 -7.61 17.62 4.70
CA GLN A 139 -8.83 17.08 5.30
C GLN A 139 -8.71 15.60 5.68
N MET A 140 -7.90 14.82 4.94
CA MET A 140 -7.58 13.43 5.28
C MET A 140 -6.83 13.30 6.62
N TYR A 141 -5.98 14.28 6.95
CA TYR A 141 -5.16 14.24 8.17
C TYR A 141 -5.83 14.94 9.37
N ALA A 142 -6.75 15.87 9.11
CA ALA A 142 -7.37 16.71 10.12
C ALA A 142 -7.99 15.94 11.32
N PRO A 143 -8.59 14.74 11.16
CA PRO A 143 -9.10 13.97 12.30
C PRO A 143 -8.02 13.43 13.24
N TYR A 144 -6.76 13.41 12.81
CA TYR A 144 -5.64 12.77 13.50
C TYR A 144 -4.59 13.79 13.97
N THR A 145 -4.48 14.93 13.28
CA THR A 145 -3.54 15.98 13.64
C THR A 145 -3.91 17.33 13.01
N GLU A 146 -3.67 18.40 13.78
CA GLU A 146 -3.73 19.78 13.32
C GLU A 146 -2.34 20.36 13.00
N GLN A 147 -1.27 19.63 13.35
CA GLN A 147 0.11 20.08 13.23
C GLN A 147 0.61 19.92 11.80
N VAL A 148 0.30 20.92 10.96
CA VAL A 148 0.78 21.05 9.59
C VAL A 148 1.89 22.09 9.54
N GLU A 149 3.10 21.66 9.24
CA GLU A 149 4.29 22.51 9.24
C GLU A 149 5.04 22.43 7.90
N CYS A 150 6.01 23.32 7.71
CA CYS A 150 6.90 23.33 6.56
C CYS A 150 8.32 23.66 7.01
N ASP A 151 9.28 22.87 6.56
CA ASP A 151 10.72 23.11 6.75
C ASP A 151 11.45 23.14 5.39
N GLU A 152 12.79 23.02 5.42
CA GLU A 152 13.64 22.98 4.23
C GLU A 152 13.44 21.73 3.34
N HIS A 153 12.83 20.67 3.88
CA HIS A 153 12.54 19.41 3.18
C HIS A 153 11.11 19.37 2.63
N GLY A 154 10.22 20.23 3.13
CA GLY A 154 8.90 20.48 2.57
C GLY A 154 7.81 20.54 3.63
N TRP A 155 6.57 20.36 3.19
CA TRP A 155 5.42 20.31 4.07
C TRP A 155 5.29 18.94 4.71
N TYR A 156 5.00 18.89 5.99
CA TYR A 156 4.77 17.65 6.73
C TYR A 156 3.64 17.82 7.75
N VAL A 157 3.10 16.70 8.19
CA VAL A 157 2.22 16.63 9.37
C VAL A 157 2.93 15.89 10.49
N VAL A 158 2.67 16.29 11.73
CA VAL A 158 3.23 15.66 12.93
C VAL A 158 2.13 14.85 13.61
N PHE A 159 2.41 13.61 13.94
CA PHE A 159 1.46 12.76 14.67
C PHE A 159 1.90 12.50 16.10
N GLU A 160 0.93 12.39 17.00
CA GLU A 160 1.10 11.61 18.22
C GLU A 160 1.01 10.12 17.89
N GLU A 161 1.63 9.26 18.71
CA GLU A 161 1.71 7.81 18.43
C GLU A 161 0.34 7.17 18.26
N LYS A 162 -0.60 7.43 19.19
CA LYS A 162 -1.97 6.90 19.09
C LYS A 162 -2.66 7.37 17.81
N ALA A 163 -2.58 8.65 17.50
CA ALA A 163 -3.22 9.23 16.32
C ALA A 163 -2.63 8.67 15.01
N LEU A 164 -1.32 8.37 14.99
CA LEU A 164 -0.70 7.70 13.84
C LEU A 164 -1.24 6.28 13.68
N LYS A 165 -1.39 5.52 14.77
CA LYS A 165 -1.98 4.17 14.72
C LYS A 165 -3.42 4.23 14.21
N ASP A 166 -4.24 5.13 14.76
CA ASP A 166 -5.62 5.33 14.31
C ASP A 166 -5.66 5.72 12.82
N PHE A 167 -4.77 6.61 12.36
CA PHE A 167 -4.64 6.94 10.95
C PHE A 167 -4.29 5.72 10.07
N TYR A 168 -3.37 4.87 10.53
CA TYR A 168 -2.99 3.64 9.81
C TYR A 168 -4.14 2.64 9.70
N VAL A 169 -4.96 2.49 10.74
CA VAL A 169 -6.13 1.62 10.68
C VAL A 169 -7.21 2.23 9.79
N GLU A 170 -7.65 3.44 10.14
CA GLU A 170 -8.86 4.05 9.63
C GLU A 170 -8.71 4.58 8.20
N GLN A 171 -7.57 5.18 7.85
CA GLN A 171 -7.35 5.77 6.52
C GLN A 171 -6.56 4.86 5.57
N LEU A 172 -5.73 3.95 6.09
CA LEU A 172 -4.90 3.10 5.25
C LEU A 172 -5.46 1.68 5.17
N LEU A 173 -5.49 0.94 6.28
CA LEU A 173 -5.90 -0.47 6.27
C LEU A 173 -7.33 -0.65 5.73
N TYR A 174 -8.31 0.07 6.29
CA TYR A 174 -9.69 -0.05 5.84
C TYR A 174 -9.87 0.43 4.39
N HIS A 175 -9.11 1.43 3.95
CA HIS A 175 -9.13 1.86 2.55
C HIS A 175 -8.66 0.75 1.61
N GLU A 176 -7.56 0.05 1.95
CA GLU A 176 -7.08 -1.06 1.13
C GLU A 176 -8.02 -2.28 1.16
N VAL A 177 -8.76 -2.50 2.26
CA VAL A 177 -9.86 -3.48 2.30
C VAL A 177 -10.99 -3.06 1.36
N GLY A 178 -11.38 -1.78 1.35
CA GLY A 178 -12.37 -1.25 0.40
C GLY A 178 -11.96 -1.46 -1.06
N HIS A 179 -10.67 -1.33 -1.36
CA HIS A 179 -10.10 -1.69 -2.65
C HIS A 179 -10.23 -3.18 -2.98
N HIS A 180 -9.91 -4.06 -2.03
CA HIS A 180 -10.09 -5.50 -2.18
C HIS A 180 -11.54 -5.89 -2.51
N ILE A 181 -12.50 -5.26 -1.83
CA ILE A 181 -13.94 -5.47 -2.05
C ILE A 181 -14.35 -4.97 -3.44
N ASP A 182 -14.04 -3.72 -3.81
CA ASP A 182 -14.42 -3.17 -5.11
C ASP A 182 -13.86 -3.99 -6.28
N TRP A 183 -12.66 -4.56 -6.10
CA TRP A 183 -12.06 -5.43 -7.10
C TRP A 183 -12.92 -6.66 -7.42
N TYR A 184 -13.60 -7.26 -6.43
CA TYR A 184 -14.52 -8.38 -6.68
C TYR A 184 -15.68 -8.00 -7.61
N PHE A 185 -16.16 -6.76 -7.51
CA PHE A 185 -17.38 -6.34 -8.21
C PHE A 185 -17.11 -5.70 -9.57
N ARG A 186 -16.01 -4.96 -9.73
CA ARG A 186 -15.87 -4.04 -10.88
C ARG A 186 -14.70 -4.29 -11.81
N HIS A 187 -13.67 -5.04 -11.39
CA HIS A 187 -12.37 -5.16 -12.09
C HIS A 187 -11.78 -3.80 -12.56
N TRP A 188 -10.67 -3.36 -11.96
CA TRP A 188 -10.18 -2.00 -12.20
C TRP A 188 -9.63 -1.74 -13.60
N SER A 189 -9.84 -0.52 -14.07
CA SER A 189 -9.30 0.02 -15.31
C SER A 189 -8.90 1.49 -15.13
N LYS A 190 -8.23 2.09 -16.11
CA LYS A 190 -7.93 3.53 -16.05
C LYS A 190 -9.19 4.41 -16.06
N ALA A 191 -10.30 3.90 -16.60
CA ALA A 191 -11.53 4.66 -16.78
C ALA A 191 -12.33 4.81 -15.47
N ASN A 192 -12.17 3.89 -14.52
CA ASN A 192 -12.92 3.89 -13.25
C ASN A 192 -12.07 4.26 -12.03
N LEU A 193 -10.86 4.80 -12.23
CA LEU A 193 -9.94 5.12 -11.13
C LEU A 193 -10.59 6.00 -10.06
N LYS A 194 -11.30 7.07 -10.46
CA LYS A 194 -11.98 7.95 -9.50
C LYS A 194 -13.04 7.20 -8.67
N GLN A 195 -13.87 6.38 -9.31
CA GLN A 195 -14.93 5.62 -8.64
C GLN A 195 -14.35 4.57 -7.68
N LYS A 196 -13.23 3.95 -8.05
CA LYS A 196 -12.48 3.02 -7.20
C LYS A 196 -12.01 3.72 -5.91
N GLU A 197 -11.35 4.87 -6.05
CA GLU A 197 -10.86 5.63 -4.88
C GLU A 197 -12.03 6.12 -4.00
N GLU A 198 -13.11 6.61 -4.62
CA GLU A 198 -14.32 7.03 -3.89
C GLU A 198 -14.97 5.89 -3.12
N PHE A 199 -15.04 4.69 -3.71
CA PHE A 199 -15.57 3.50 -3.03
C PHE A 199 -14.72 3.15 -1.79
N ALA A 200 -13.39 3.08 -1.96
CA ALA A 200 -12.51 2.74 -0.85
C ALA A 200 -12.52 3.79 0.27
N ASN A 201 -12.59 5.07 -0.08
CA ASN A 201 -12.75 6.15 0.90
C ASN A 201 -14.08 6.04 1.66
N GLN A 202 -15.17 5.73 0.96
CA GLN A 202 -16.48 5.57 1.59
C GLN A 202 -16.51 4.37 2.54
N TYR A 203 -15.96 3.23 2.11
CA TYR A 203 -15.84 2.04 2.94
C TYR A 203 -15.03 2.31 4.21
N ALA A 204 -13.86 2.94 4.05
CA ALA A 204 -13.00 3.31 5.17
C ALA A 204 -13.72 4.23 6.18
N PHE A 205 -14.48 5.21 5.68
CA PHE A 205 -15.28 6.10 6.52
C PHE A 205 -16.37 5.37 7.31
N GLU A 206 -17.08 4.44 6.66
CA GLU A 206 -18.12 3.63 7.30
C GLU A 206 -17.53 2.74 8.41
N MET A 207 -16.45 2.01 8.12
CA MET A 207 -15.80 1.14 9.11
C MET A 207 -15.19 1.95 10.27
N THR A 208 -14.60 3.11 9.98
CA THR A 208 -14.11 4.04 11.01
C THR A 208 -15.22 4.49 11.94
N THR A 209 -16.39 4.82 11.39
CA THR A 209 -17.55 5.24 12.19
C THR A 209 -18.03 4.11 13.11
N MET A 210 -18.06 2.87 12.59
CA MET A 210 -18.41 1.69 13.39
C MET A 210 -17.39 1.44 14.50
N ARG A 211 -16.09 1.40 14.16
CA ARG A 211 -14.97 1.22 15.11
C ARG A 211 -15.06 2.19 16.29
N ARG A 212 -15.16 3.49 16.00
CA ARG A 212 -15.25 4.54 17.03
C ARG A 212 -16.52 4.44 17.88
N SER A 213 -17.62 3.94 17.31
CA SER A 213 -18.86 3.72 18.06
C SER A 213 -18.69 2.60 19.10
N TYR A 214 -17.96 1.54 18.77
CA TYR A 214 -17.62 0.47 19.72
C TYR A 214 -16.67 0.94 20.82
N GLU A 215 -15.66 1.73 20.48
CA GLU A 215 -14.73 2.29 21.48
C GLU A 215 -15.46 3.14 22.53
N ASN A 216 -16.39 4.00 22.09
CA ASN A 216 -17.17 4.82 23.01
C ASN A 216 -18.03 3.99 23.98
N LEU A 217 -18.58 2.86 23.51
CA LEU A 217 -19.37 1.96 24.36
C LEU A 217 -18.53 1.26 25.43
N LEU A 218 -17.24 1.02 25.16
CA LEU A 218 -16.31 0.39 26.11
C LEU A 218 -15.73 1.37 27.13
N THR A 219 -15.74 2.67 26.85
CA THR A 219 -15.24 3.72 27.77
C THR A 219 -16.29 4.25 28.74
N ASP A 220 -17.57 3.92 28.52
CA ASP A 220 -18.70 4.34 29.36
C ASP A 220 -19.07 3.31 30.47
N GLU A 221 -18.27 2.26 30.66
CA GLU A 221 -18.31 1.31 31.80
C GLU A 221 -17.20 1.57 32.83
#